data_AF-A0A967Z5P3-F1
#
_entry.id   AF-A0A967Z5P3-F1
#
_cell.length_a   1.000
_cell.length_b   1.000
_cell.length_c   1.000
_cell.angle_alpha   90.00
_cell.angle_beta   90.00
_cell.angle_gamma   90.00
#
_symmetry.space_group_name_H-M   'P 1'
#
loop_
_entity.id
_entity.type
_entity.pdbx_description
1 polymer ?
#
loop_
_entity_poly.entity_id
_entity_poly.type
_entity_poly.pdbx_seq_one_letter_code
_entity_poly.pdbx_strand_id
1 'polypeptide(L)' 'EGWHNNHHRYPRVARQGFRWWEFDPTWYGLWVLAKLRLIGGVRPLPLAGRVRA' A
#
# COMPACT_ATOMS: atom_id res chain seq x y z
N GLU A 1 -15.39 -4.06 4.35
CA GLU A 1 -15.22 -4.35 2.89
C GLU A 1 -14.51 -3.25 2.08
N GLY A 2 -14.11 -2.10 2.65
CA GLY A 2 -13.44 -1.03 1.88
C GLY A 2 -12.05 -1.39 1.33
N TRP A 3 -11.30 -2.28 1.99
CA TRP A 3 -9.99 -2.74 1.52
C TRP A 3 -10.08 -3.59 0.25
N HIS A 4 -11.18 -4.31 0.05
CA HIS A 4 -11.42 -5.09 -1.16
C HIS A 4 -11.72 -4.17 -2.36
N ASN A 5 -12.46 -3.07 -2.18
CA ASN A 5 -12.69 -2.07 -3.23
C ASN A 5 -11.39 -1.41 -3.72
N ASN A 6 -10.50 -1.11 -2.78
CA ASN A 6 -9.19 -0.55 -3.08
C ASN A 6 -8.29 -1.53 -3.85
N HIS A 7 -8.34 -2.82 -3.50
CA HIS A 7 -7.60 -3.86 -4.21
C HIS A 7 -8.10 -4.05 -5.66
N HIS A 8 -9.41 -3.96 -5.89
CA HIS A 8 -9.96 -3.95 -7.26
C HIS A 8 -9.55 -2.70 -8.06
N ARG A 9 -9.40 -1.54 -7.41
CA ARG A 9 -9.01 -0.29 -8.08
C ARG A 9 -7.51 -0.21 -8.36
N TYR A 10 -6.68 -0.83 -7.52
CA TYR A 10 -5.22 -0.81 -7.63
C TYR A 10 -4.63 -2.20 -7.32
N PRO A 11 -4.82 -3.21 -8.19
CA PRO A 11 -4.36 -4.58 -7.93
C PRO A 11 -2.83 -4.72 -7.90
N ARG A 12 -2.12 -3.74 -8.46
CA ARG A 12 -0.64 -3.65 -8.45
C ARG A 12 -0.06 -3.01 -7.20
N VAL A 13 -0.89 -2.59 -6.25
CA VAL A 13 -0.45 -1.99 -4.99
C VAL A 13 -0.71 -2.98 -3.87
N ALA A 14 0.36 -3.40 -3.19
CA ALA A 14 0.27 -4.33 -2.07
C ALA A 14 -0.29 -3.67 -0.79
N ARG A 15 -0.31 -2.33 -0.74
CA ARG A 15 -0.89 -1.55 0.35
C ARG A 15 -2.41 -1.48 0.21
N GLN A 16 -3.12 -1.98 1.22
CA GLN A 16 -4.58 -2.04 1.30
C GLN A 16 -5.18 -0.71 1.79
N GLY A 17 -4.44 0.04 2.62
CA GLY A 17 -4.84 1.36 3.14
C GLY A 17 -4.23 2.53 2.36
N PHE A 18 -5.04 3.47 1.87
CA PHE A 18 -4.61 4.61 1.06
C PHE A 18 -4.38 5.87 1.90
N ARG A 19 -4.90 5.90 3.13
CA ARG A 19 -4.75 7.02 4.05
C ARG A 19 -3.58 6.80 4.99
N TRP A 20 -3.06 7.88 5.56
CA TRP A 20 -1.93 7.82 6.50
C TRP A 20 -2.32 7.21 7.86
N TRP A 21 -3.60 7.30 8.25
CA TRP A 21 -4.13 6.71 9.49
C TRP A 21 -4.65 5.27 9.32
N GLU A 22 -4.66 4.73 8.09
CA GLU A 22 -5.03 3.33 7.88
C GLU A 22 -3.83 2.45 8.20
N PHE A 23 -3.92 1.75 9.34
CA PHE A 23 -2.88 0.83 9.78
C PHE A 23 -2.90 -0.44 8.95
N ASP A 24 -1.85 -0.64 8.14
CA ASP A 24 -1.67 -1.79 7.26
C ASP A 24 -0.40 -2.56 7.65
N PRO A 25 -0.52 -3.63 8.46
CA PRO A 25 0.64 -4.40 8.93
C PRO A 25 1.38 -5.09 7.79
N THR A 26 0.69 -5.47 6.70
CA THR A 26 1.30 -6.09 5.52
C THR A 26 2.20 -5.11 4.78
N TRP A 27 1.74 -3.86 4.60
CA TRP A 27 2.56 -2.80 4.00
C TRP A 27 3.79 -2.50 4.85
N TYR A 28 3.65 -2.43 6.18
CA TYR A 28 4.81 -2.20 7.06
C TYR A 28 5.83 -3.34 6.96
N GLY A 29 5.37 -4.59 6.92
CA GLY A 29 6.25 -5.75 6.70
C GLY A 29 7.00 -5.67 5.37
N LEU A 30 6.29 -5.40 4.27
CA LEU A 30 6.92 -5.23 2.95
C LEU A 30 7.86 -4.03 2.88
N TRP A 31 7.53 -2.93 3.57
CA TRP A 31 8.38 -1.75 3.64
C TRP A 31 9.69 -2.03 4.38
N VAL A 32 9.63 -2.76 5.51
CA VAL A 32 10.82 -3.20 6.24
C VAL A 32 11.65 -4.15 5.38
N LEU A 33 11.04 -5.14 4.76
CA LEU A 33 11.75 -6.08 3.88
C LEU A 33 12.40 -5.37 2.68
N ALA A 34 11.73 -4.38 2.09
CA ALA A 34 12.28 -3.57 1.00
C ALA A 34 13.44 -2.68 1.49
N LYS A 35 13.35 -2.11 2.70
CA LYS A 35 14.43 -1.33 3.34
C LYS A 35 15.65 -2.21 3.62
N LEU A 36 15.43 -3.45 4.02
CA LEU A 36 16.47 -4.46 4.20
C LEU A 36 16.98 -5.05 2.87
N ARG A 37 16.47 -4.58 1.72
CA ARG A 37 16.80 -5.07 0.37
C ARG A 37 16.56 -6.58 0.17
N LEU A 38 15.70 -7.17 0.99
CA LEU A 38 15.31 -8.58 0.87
C LEU A 38 14.31 -8.78 -0.27
N ILE A 39 13.53 -7.75 -0.59
CA ILE A 39 12.57 -7.76 -1.70
C ILE A 39 12.71 -6.48 -2.53
N GLY A 40 12.51 -6.62 -3.85
CA GLY A 40 12.52 -5.52 -4.81
C GLY A 40 11.16 -5.35 -5.50
N GLY A 41 10.95 -4.22 -6.17
CA GLY A 41 9.74 -4.00 -6.99
C GLY A 41 8.46 -3.68 -6.21
N VAL A 42 8.56 -3.41 -4.91
CA VAL A 42 7.43 -2.91 -4.11
C VAL A 42 7.03 -1.54 -4.62
N ARG A 43 5.88 -1.45 -5.29
CA ARG A 43 5.34 -0.20 -5.84
C ARG A 43 4.72 0.60 -4.68
N PRO A 44 5.27 1.75 -4.29
CA PRO A 44 4.62 2.60 -3.32
C PRO A 44 3.31 3.15 -3.91
N LEU A 45 2.39 3.51 -3.03
CA LEU A 45 1.23 4.28 -3.45
C LEU A 45 1.68 5.54 -4.20
N PRO A 46 1.06 5.90 -5.33
CA PRO A 46 1.26 7.23 -5.89
C PRO A 46 0.92 8.24 -4.80
N LEU A 47 1.87 9.17 -4.52
CA LEU A 47 1.83 10.11 -3.40
C LEU A 47 0.40 10.63 -3.18
N ALA A 48 0.01 10.68 -1.91
CA ALA A 48 -1.33 10.92 -1.37
C ALA A 48 -1.96 12.28 -1.73
N GLY A 49 -1.91 12.70 -3.00
CA GLY A 49 -2.40 13.98 -3.48
C GLY A 49 -3.76 13.91 -4.17
N ARG A 50 -4.34 12.72 -4.39
CA ARG A 50 -5.64 12.65 -5.10
C ARG A 50 -6.40 11.33 -4.97
N VAL A 51 -6.50 10.75 -3.78
CA VAL A 51 -7.61 9.83 -3.51
C VAL A 51 -8.77 10.70 -3.02
N ARG A 52 -9.53 11.27 -3.95
CA ARG A 52 -10.79 11.94 -3.60
C ARG A 52 -11.71 10.86 -3.01
N ALA A 53 -12.25 11.16 -1.83
CA ALA A 53 -13.23 10.34 -1.13
C ALA A 53 -14.46 10.10 -2.00
#